data_AF-A0A918UBF1-F1
#
_entry.id   AF-A0A918UBF1-F1
#
_cell.length_a   1.000
_cell.length_b   1.000
_cell.length_c   1.000
_cell.angle_alpha   90.00
_cell.angle_beta   90.00
_cell.angle_gamma   90.00
#
_symmetry.space_group_name_H-M   'P 1'
#
loop_
_entity.id
_entity.type
_entity.pdbx_description
1 polymer ?
#
loop_
_entity_poly.entity_id
_entity_poly.type
_entity_poly.pdbx_seq_one_letter_code
_entity_poly.pdbx_strand_id
1 'polypeptide(L)'
;MTISFDFVKHFIIKTACDTTGDEPEELLESGRLEIAPRDAIEFVVRLETTFDCVLGRLSYAPLSVDIDELAFRVLAAREAVATRPSERAGKDGAYADPA
;
A
#
# COMPACT_ATOMS: atom_id res chain seq x y z
N MET A 1 9.48 -7.21 14.05
CA MET A 1 9.93 -7.83 12.78
C MET A 1 10.05 -6.71 11.76
N THR A 2 11.26 -6.44 11.28
CA THR A 2 11.52 -5.38 10.29
C THR A 2 11.30 -5.97 8.90
N ILE A 3 10.42 -5.37 8.11
CA ILE A 3 10.21 -5.78 6.71
C ILE A 3 11.37 -5.18 5.89
N SER A 4 12.02 -5.98 5.05
CA SER A 4 13.11 -5.49 4.20
C SER A 4 12.58 -4.80 2.95
N PHE A 5 13.37 -3.87 2.42
CA PHE A 5 13.11 -3.21 1.14
C PHE A 5 12.93 -4.22 -0.01
N ASP A 6 13.79 -5.24 -0.08
CA ASP A 6 13.73 -6.27 -1.11
C ASP A 6 12.43 -7.10 -1.03
N PHE A 7 11.93 -7.36 0.18
CA PHE A 7 10.64 -8.02 0.33
C PHE A 7 9.50 -7.17 -0.24
N VAL A 8 9.49 -5.87 0.07
CA VAL A 8 8.48 -4.94 -0.45
C VAL A 8 8.56 -4.87 -1.97
N LYS A 9 9.77 -4.77 -2.56
CA LYS A 9 9.96 -4.77 -4.01
C LYS A 9 9.41 -6.04 -4.67
N HIS A 10 9.78 -7.22 -4.16
CA HIS A 10 9.26 -8.47 -4.72
C HIS A 10 7.75 -8.57 -4.61
N PHE A 11 7.17 -8.09 -3.50
CA PHE A 11 5.72 -8.08 -3.33
C PHE A 11 5.03 -7.12 -4.30
N ILE A 12 5.61 -5.93 -4.51
CA ILE A 12 5.14 -4.95 -5.50
C ILE A 12 5.11 -5.57 -6.90
N ILE A 13 6.23 -6.18 -7.33
CA ILE A 13 6.34 -6.80 -8.66
C ILE A 13 5.31 -7.92 -8.79
N LYS A 14 5.27 -8.84 -7.83
CA LYS A 14 4.28 -9.93 -7.82
C LYS A 14 2.85 -9.40 -7.91
N THR A 15 2.52 -8.36 -7.14
CA THR A 15 1.17 -7.78 -7.14
C THR A 15 0.86 -7.12 -8.48
N ALA A 16 1.82 -6.45 -9.10
CA ALA A 16 1.66 -5.87 -10.43
C ALA A 16 1.41 -6.96 -11.48
N CYS A 17 2.21 -8.03 -11.50
CA CYS A 17 2.01 -9.19 -12.38
C CYS A 17 0.63 -9.83 -12.18
N ASP A 18 0.23 -10.08 -10.92
CA ASP A 18 -1.06 -10.68 -10.58
C ASP A 18 -2.26 -9.82 -11.06
N THR A 19 -2.09 -8.50 -11.16
CA THR A 19 -3.17 -7.57 -11.54
C THR A 19 -3.18 -7.24 -13.03
N THR A 20 -2.02 -7.11 -13.67
CA THR A 20 -1.88 -6.67 -15.08
C THR A 20 -1.73 -7.84 -16.05
N GLY A 21 -1.19 -8.96 -15.58
CA GLY A 21 -0.74 -10.07 -16.43
C GLY A 21 0.64 -9.87 -17.04
N ASP A 22 1.35 -8.78 -16.70
CA ASP A 22 2.73 -8.55 -17.15
C ASP A 22 3.69 -9.58 -16.54
N GLU A 23 4.73 -9.95 -17.29
CA GLU A 23 5.76 -10.87 -16.82
C GLU A 23 6.76 -10.14 -15.89
N PRO A 24 7.26 -10.82 -14.84
CA PRO A 24 8.15 -10.20 -13.85
C PRO A 24 9.47 -9.71 -14.46
N GLU A 25 9.98 -10.38 -15.50
CA GLU A 25 11.20 -9.97 -16.20
C GLU A 25 11.06 -8.58 -16.85
N GLU A 26 9.91 -8.26 -17.46
CA GLU A 26 9.65 -6.97 -18.11
C GLU A 26 9.65 -5.82 -17.09
N LEU A 27 9.08 -6.07 -15.91
CA LEU A 27 9.04 -5.09 -14.82
C LEU A 27 10.43 -4.90 -14.19
N LEU A 28 11.22 -5.96 -14.06
CA LEU A 28 12.58 -5.90 -13.54
C LEU A 28 13.53 -5.15 -14.48
N GLU A 29 13.41 -5.37 -15.79
CA GLU A 29 14.22 -4.67 -16.80
C GLU A 29 13.87 -3.19 -16.89
N SER A 30 12.59 -2.84 -16.81
CA SER A 30 12.15 -1.43 -16.89
C SER A 30 12.38 -0.66 -15.59
N GLY A 31 12.34 -1.34 -14.43
CA GLY A 31 12.37 -0.73 -13.10
C GLY A 31 11.13 0.10 -12.77
N ARG A 32 10.10 0.08 -13.63
CA ARG A 32 8.91 0.93 -13.51
C ARG A 32 7.64 0.11 -13.65
N LEU A 33 6.56 0.61 -13.06
CA LEU A 33 5.22 0.09 -13.24
C LEU A 33 4.43 1.05 -14.13
N GLU A 34 3.81 0.51 -15.17
CA GLU A 34 2.88 1.21 -16.05
C GLU A 34 1.52 0.49 -15.99
N ILE A 35 0.65 0.90 -15.07
CA ILE A 35 -0.62 0.21 -14.78
C ILE A 35 -1.80 1.04 -15.25
N ALA A 36 -2.71 0.42 -16.01
CA ALA A 36 -3.93 1.07 -16.49
C ALA A 36 -4.83 1.54 -15.31
N PRO A 37 -5.66 2.59 -15.50
CA PRO A 37 -6.46 3.16 -14.41
C PRO A 37 -7.32 2.16 -13.62
N ARG A 38 -7.90 1.18 -14.32
CA ARG A 38 -8.74 0.14 -13.73
C ARG A 38 -7.97 -0.70 -12.72
N ASP A 39 -6.82 -1.18 -13.16
CA ASP A 39 -5.98 -2.14 -12.46
C ASP A 39 -5.18 -1.44 -11.35
N ALA A 40 -4.89 -0.15 -11.54
CA ALA A 40 -4.11 0.64 -10.62
C ALA A 40 -4.80 0.88 -9.26
N ILE A 41 -6.14 0.88 -9.21
CA ILE A 41 -6.89 0.95 -7.95
C ILE A 41 -6.75 -0.37 -7.19
N GLU A 42 -6.99 -1.50 -7.86
CA GLU A 42 -6.88 -2.83 -7.26
C GLU A 42 -5.46 -3.05 -6.71
N PHE A 43 -4.46 -2.74 -7.52
CA PHE A 43 -3.05 -2.83 -7.17
C PHE A 43 -2.73 -2.05 -5.88
N VAL A 44 -3.12 -0.76 -5.81
CA VAL A 44 -2.83 0.07 -4.64
C VAL A 44 -3.59 -0.41 -3.39
N VAL A 45 -4.87 -0.77 -3.52
CA VAL A 45 -5.67 -1.28 -2.39
C VAL A 45 -5.05 -2.56 -1.81
N ARG A 46 -4.51 -3.44 -2.66
CA ARG A 46 -3.84 -4.66 -2.22
C ARG A 46 -2.54 -4.36 -1.46
N LEU A 47 -1.77 -3.35 -1.90
CA LEU A 47 -0.57 -2.90 -1.16
C LEU A 47 -0.95 -2.30 0.20
N GLU A 48 -1.90 -1.37 0.23
CA GLU A 48 -2.38 -0.72 1.45
C GLU A 48 -2.89 -1.72 2.47
N THR A 49 -3.69 -2.70 2.03
CA THR A 49 -4.24 -3.77 2.89
C THR A 49 -3.14 -4.69 3.41
N THR A 50 -2.17 -5.06 2.57
CA THR A 50 -1.11 -6.00 2.95
C THR A 50 -0.12 -5.40 3.94
N PHE A 51 0.24 -4.13 3.73
CA PHE A 51 1.24 -3.43 4.55
C PHE A 51 0.63 -2.61 5.69
N ASP A 52 -0.70 -2.63 5.84
CA ASP A 52 -1.44 -1.84 6.82
C ASP A 52 -1.03 -0.35 6.76
N CYS A 53 -1.10 0.22 5.55
CA CYS A 53 -0.67 1.59 5.29
C CYS A 53 -1.63 2.32 4.33
N VAL A 54 -1.42 3.63 4.16
CA VAL A 54 -2.20 4.45 3.23
C VAL A 54 -1.23 5.14 2.27
N LEU A 55 -1.34 4.84 0.99
CA LEU A 55 -0.60 5.42 -0.12
C LEU A 55 -1.37 6.58 -0.77
N GLY A 56 -2.67 6.71 -0.47
CA GLY A 56 -3.44 7.92 -0.75
C GLY A 56 -3.90 8.07 -2.20
N ARG A 57 -4.03 6.97 -2.94
CA ARG A 57 -4.56 7.02 -4.30
C ARG A 57 -6.08 7.12 -4.27
N LEU A 58 -6.61 8.26 -4.73
CA LEU A 58 -8.05 8.52 -4.78
C LEU A 58 -8.58 8.76 -6.20
N SER A 59 -7.71 8.73 -7.23
CA SER A 59 -8.08 9.05 -8.61
C SER A 59 -8.04 7.84 -9.54
N TYR A 60 -9.02 7.76 -10.44
CA TYR A 60 -9.06 6.84 -11.57
C TYR A 60 -8.15 7.36 -12.69
N ALA A 61 -6.84 7.15 -12.53
CA ALA A 61 -5.80 7.56 -13.49
C ALA A 61 -4.76 6.45 -13.65
N PRO A 62 -4.00 6.41 -14.76
CA PRO A 62 -2.91 5.44 -14.93
C PRO A 62 -1.86 5.59 -13.82
N LEU A 63 -1.22 4.50 -13.43
CA LEU A 63 -0.04 4.53 -12.57
C LEU A 63 1.20 4.49 -13.45
N SER A 64 2.06 5.49 -13.32
CA SER A 64 3.45 5.41 -13.76
C SER A 64 4.32 5.72 -12.56
N VAL A 65 5.07 4.73 -12.06
CA VAL A 65 5.91 4.90 -10.87
C VAL A 65 7.13 4.01 -10.94
N ASP A 66 8.24 4.50 -10.40
CA ASP A 66 9.43 3.70 -10.19
C ASP A 66 9.20 2.67 -9.06
N ILE A 67 9.65 1.43 -9.25
CA ILE A 67 9.42 0.33 -8.31
C ILE A 67 10.11 0.61 -6.97
N ASP A 68 11.31 1.17 -7.01
CA ASP A 68 12.11 1.46 -5.81
C ASP A 68 11.50 2.63 -5.05
N GLU A 69 11.08 3.67 -5.77
CA GLU A 69 10.33 4.79 -5.19
C GLU A 69 9.05 4.32 -4.50
N LEU A 70 8.28 3.43 -5.13
CA LEU A 70 7.07 2.89 -4.54
C LEU A 70 7.38 2.06 -3.28
N ALA A 71 8.44 1.24 -3.32
CA ALA A 71 8.86 0.46 -2.15
C ALA A 71 9.26 1.36 -0.97
N PHE A 72 9.97 2.45 -1.22
CA PHE A 72 10.28 3.45 -0.19
C PHE A 72 9.02 4.09 0.39
N ARG A 73 8.06 4.46 -0.47
CA ARG A 73 6.78 5.05 -0.03
C ARG A 73 5.97 4.09 0.85
N VAL A 74 5.93 2.80 0.50
CA VAL A 74 5.25 1.76 1.30
C VAL A 74 5.87 1.63 2.69
N LEU A 75 7.20 1.54 2.77
CA LEU A 75 7.89 1.45 4.06
C LEU A 75 7.64 2.69 4.93
N ALA A 76 7.80 3.89 4.35
CA ALA A 76 7.57 5.14 5.06
C ALA A 76 6.11 5.27 5.55
N ALA A 77 5.14 4.90 4.71
CA ALA A 77 3.72 4.95 5.08
C ALA A 77 3.38 3.99 6.23
N ARG A 78 3.97 2.78 6.23
CA ARG A 78 3.78 1.80 7.30
C ARG A 78 4.40 2.28 8.63
N GLU A 79 5.59 2.86 8.58
CA GLU A 79 6.22 3.45 9.78
C GLU A 79 5.39 4.59 10.36
N ALA A 80 4.84 5.45 9.50
CA ALA A 80 3.97 6.54 9.91
C ALA A 80 2.66 6.08 10.58
N VAL A 81 2.19 4.86 10.31
CA VAL A 81 1.07 4.23 11.05
C VAL A 81 1.53 3.74 12.42
N ALA A 82 2.70 3.09 12.49
CA ALA A 82 3.25 2.56 13.74
C ALA A 82 3.56 3.66 14.77
N THR A 83 3.86 4.88 14.33
CA THR A 83 4.16 6.03 15.22
C THR A 83 2.93 6.83 15.63
N ARG A 84 1.72 6.49 15.18
CA ARG A 84 0.51 7.20 15.63
C ARG A 84 0.20 6.83 17.08
N PRO A 85 0.06 7.81 17.99
CA PRO A 85 -0.45 7.52 19.32
C PRO A 85 -1.84 6.88 19.18
N SER A 86 -2.06 5.79 19.92
CA SER A 86 -3.37 5.17 20.05
C SER A 86 -4.36 6.17 20.67
N GLU A 87 -5.14 6.88 19.86
CA GLU A 87 -6.31 7.65 20.32
C GLU A 87 -7.51 6.74 20.65
N ARG A 88 -7.27 5.47 20.98
CA ARG A 88 -8.28 4.55 21.54
C ARG A 88 -8.06 4.33 23.03
N ALA A 89 -8.12 5.41 23.80
CA ALA A 89 -8.36 5.36 25.23
C ALA A 89 -9.26 6.54 25.59
N GLY A 90 -10.56 6.28 25.78
CA GLY A 90 -11.50 7.30 26.30
C GLY A 90 -12.83 7.43 25.55
N LYS A 91 -13.58 6.34 25.40
CA LYS A 91 -15.06 6.41 25.38
C LYS A 91 -15.64 5.28 26.23
N ASP A 92 -15.15 5.14 27.45
CA ASP A 92 -15.90 4.48 28.51
C ASP A 92 -16.65 5.57 29.29
N GLY A 93 -17.98 5.44 29.36
CA GLY A 93 -18.81 6.17 30.31
C GLY A 93 -19.77 7.19 29.70
N ALA A 94 -20.96 6.70 29.30
CA ALA A 94 -22.26 7.25 29.73
C ALA A 94 -23.39 6.63 28.89
N TYR A 95 -23.74 5.36 29.14
CA TYR A 95 -25.12 4.94 28.92
C TYR A 95 -25.85 5.26 30.22
N ALA A 96 -26.49 6.43 30.27
CA ALA A 96 -27.39 6.78 31.37
C ALA A 96 -28.66 5.93 31.20
N ASP A 97 -28.97 5.16 32.23
CA ASP A 97 -30.20 4.38 32.36
C ASP A 97 -31.40 5.35 32.44
N PRO A 98 -32.40 5.29 31.55
CA PRO A 98 -33.59 6.11 31.71
C PRO A 98 -34.50 5.50 32.79
N ALA A 99 -34.81 6.33 33.79
CA ALA A 99 -35.77 6.07 34.87
C ALA A 99 -37.21 5.84 34.36
#